data_AF-A0A2J6HW05-F1
#
_entry.id   AF-A0A2J6HW05-F1
#
_cell.length_a   1.000
_cell.length_b   1.000
_cell.length_c   1.000
_cell.angle_alpha   90.00
_cell.angle_beta   90.00
_cell.angle_gamma   90.00
#
_symmetry.space_group_name_H-M   'P 1'
#
loop_
_entity.id
_entity.type
_entity.pdbx_description
1 polymer ?
#
loop_
_entity_poly.entity_id
_entity_poly.type
_entity_poly.pdbx_seq_one_letter_code
_entity_poly.pdbx_strand_id
1 'polypeptide(L)' 'MKKPKMFIEGNVAEVIEDMEKRHIKIICQQKNIMFSIEDVNGFQLGDHVEIIGKLKIDKIKLNGIEIKV' A
#
# COMPACT_ATOMS: atom_id res chain seq x y z
N MET A 1 -8.38 -3.04 20.38
CA MET A 1 -8.59 -3.57 19.02
C MET A 1 -7.30 -3.40 18.21
N LYS A 2 -6.85 -4.41 17.45
CA LYS A 2 -5.66 -4.25 16.58
C LYS A 2 -6.05 -3.32 15.42
N LYS A 3 -5.30 -2.22 15.23
CA LYS A 3 -5.51 -1.30 14.10
C LYS A 3 -5.41 -2.08 12.78
N PRO A 4 -6.38 -1.96 11.87
CA PRO A 4 -6.30 -2.57 10.54
C PRO A 4 -5.00 -2.17 9.85
N LYS A 5 -4.27 -3.18 9.38
CA LYS A 5 -3.03 -3.00 8.65
C LYS A 5 -3.36 -3.10 7.16
N MET A 6 -2.96 -2.09 6.40
CA MET A 6 -3.04 -2.16 4.95
C MET A 6 -2.04 -3.22 4.47
N PHE A 7 -2.50 -4.13 3.63
CA PHE A 7 -1.69 -5.14 2.96
C PHE A 7 -1.80 -4.91 1.47
N ILE A 8 -0.67 -4.74 0.78
CA ILE A 8 -0.59 -4.65 -0.68
C ILE A 8 0.25 -5.82 -1.18
N GLU A 9 -0.30 -6.60 -2.11
CA GLU A 9 0.38 -7.71 -2.78
C GLU A 9 0.25 -7.60 -4.29
N GLY A 10 1.34 -7.92 -4.98
CA GLY A 10 1.43 -7.87 -6.42
C GLY A 10 2.80 -8.29 -6.92
N ASN A 11 2.96 -8.25 -8.24
CA ASN A 11 4.23 -8.52 -8.88
C ASN A 11 5.00 -7.20 -9.07
N VAL A 12 6.31 -7.23 -8.82
CA VAL A 12 7.18 -6.12 -9.20
C VAL A 12 7.21 -6.06 -10.73
N ALA A 13 6.76 -4.93 -11.28
CA ALA A 13 6.71 -4.68 -12.72
C ALA A 13 7.92 -3.89 -13.20
N GLU A 14 8.43 -3.00 -12.35
CA GLU A 14 9.54 -2.13 -12.68
C GLU A 14 10.31 -1.75 -11.41
N VAL A 15 11.63 -1.66 -11.53
CA VAL A 15 12.51 -1.11 -10.49
C VAL A 15 13.33 -0.02 -11.15
N ILE A 16 13.22 1.20 -10.63
CA ILE A 16 13.93 2.38 -11.13
C ILE A 16 14.88 2.82 -10.02
N GLU A 17 16.16 2.96 -10.36
CA GLU A 17 17.17 3.47 -9.45
C GLU A 17 17.52 4.91 -9.84
N ASP A 18 17.50 5.82 -8.87
CA ASP A 18 18.13 7.13 -9.00
C ASP A 18 19.31 7.26 -8.01
N MET A 19 19.97 8.42 -7.99
CA MET A 19 21.16 8.62 -7.15
C MET A 19 20.88 8.52 -5.64
N GLU A 20 19.62 8.61 -5.20
CA GLU A 20 19.25 8.62 -3.79
C GLU A 20 18.43 7.40 -3.36
N LYS A 21 17.61 6.83 -4.25
CA LYS A 21 16.55 5.89 -3.90
C LYS A 21 16.27 4.86 -5.00
N ARG A 22 15.72 3.73 -4.54
CA ARG A 22 15.03 2.75 -5.38
C ARG A 22 13.53 3.01 -5.36
N HIS A 23 12.97 3.13 -6.55
CA HIS A 23 11.53 3.18 -6.77
C HIS A 23 11.10 1.83 -7.32
N ILE A 24 10.01 1.30 -6.78
CA ILE A 24 9.43 0.04 -7.25
C ILE A 24 8.00 0.29 -7.73
N LYS A 25 7.69 -0.20 -8.92
CA LYS A 25 6.34 -0.26 -9.45
C LYS A 25 5.79 -1.65 -9.24
N ILE A 26 4.70 -1.76 -8.50
CA ILE A 26 4.05 -3.04 -8.20
C ILE A 26 2.72 -3.09 -8.94
N ILE A 27 2.52 -4.11 -9.79
CA ILE A 27 1.20 -4.44 -10.34
C ILE A 27 0.46 -5.23 -9.26
N CYS A 28 -0.42 -4.54 -8.55
CA CYS A 28 -1.22 -5.13 -7.48
C CYS A 28 -2.29 -6.05 -8.07
N GLN A 29 -2.46 -7.25 -7.51
CA GLN A 29 -3.49 -8.20 -7.95
C GLN A 29 -4.77 -8.11 -7.10
N GLN A 30 -4.92 -7.04 -6.33
CA GLN A 30 -5.90 -6.98 -5.25
C GLN A 30 -7.29 -6.63 -5.77
N LYS A 31 -8.31 -7.36 -5.28
CA LYS A 31 -9.71 -7.02 -5.55
C LYS A 31 -10.24 -5.92 -4.62
N ASN A 32 -9.75 -5.85 -3.37
CA ASN A 32 -10.16 -4.84 -2.38
C ASN A 32 -8.97 -4.45 -1.48
N ILE A 33 -8.81 -3.16 -1.19
CA ILE A 33 -7.88 -2.62 -0.19
C ILE A 33 -8.70 -2.06 0.97
N MET A 34 -8.32 -2.37 2.22
CA MET A 34 -9.02 -1.88 3.41
C MET A 34 -8.14 -0.91 4.19
N PHE A 35 -8.69 0.26 4.51
CA PHE A 35 -8.04 1.30 5.31
C PHE A 35 -8.80 1.50 6.63
N SER A 36 -8.09 1.98 7.64
CA SER A 36 -8.73 2.61 8.80
C SER A 36 -8.49 4.09 8.73
N ILE A 37 -9.59 4.83 8.67
CA ILE A 37 -9.62 6.28 8.68
C ILE A 37 -10.41 6.65 9.94
N GLU A 38 -9.86 7.56 10.74
CA GLU A 38 -10.42 7.91 12.05
C GLU A 38 -11.79 8.60 11.92
N ASP A 39 -12.01 9.32 10.83
CA ASP A 39 -13.29 9.94 10.49
C ASP A 39 -13.68 9.61 9.05
N VAL A 40 -14.76 8.86 8.88
CA VAL A 40 -15.40 8.52 7.60
C VAL A 40 -16.83 9.03 7.54
N ASN A 41 -17.19 10.01 8.38
CA ASN A 41 -18.53 10.59 8.35
C ASN A 41 -18.82 11.17 6.95
N GLY A 42 -19.95 10.75 6.37
CA GLY A 42 -20.37 11.18 5.05
C GLY A 42 -19.97 10.26 3.89
N PHE A 43 -19.17 9.21 4.13
CA PHE A 43 -18.85 8.22 3.11
C PHE A 43 -20.03 7.29 2.87
N GLN A 44 -20.32 7.00 1.60
CA GLN A 44 -21.40 6.11 1.16
C GLN A 44 -20.89 5.06 0.16
N LEU A 45 -21.64 3.96 0.03
CA LEU A 45 -21.33 2.95 -0.96
C LEU A 45 -21.46 3.53 -2.37
N GLY A 46 -20.38 3.46 -3.14
CA GLY A 46 -20.31 3.98 -4.49
C GLY A 46 -19.61 5.34 -4.61
N ASP A 47 -19.27 5.99 -3.50
CA ASP A 47 -18.50 7.23 -3.53
C ASP A 47 -17.12 7.03 -4.15
N HIS A 48 -16.68 8.04 -4.92
CA HIS A 48 -15.30 8.12 -5.39
C HIS A 48 -14.41 8.71 -4.30
N VAL A 49 -13.37 7.97 -3.90
CA VAL A 49 -12.44 8.37 -2.83
C VAL A 49 -11.03 8.48 -3.40
N GLU A 50 -10.41 9.65 -3.26
CA GLU A 50 -8.99 9.87 -3.53
C GLU A 50 -8.23 10.01 -2.21
N ILE A 51 -7.20 9.17 -2.00
CA ILE A 51 -6.37 9.19 -0.77
C ILE A 51 -5.01 9.80 -1.12
N ILE A 52 -4.75 11.00 -0.62
CA ILE A 52 -3.47 11.70 -0.82
C ILE A 52 -2.68 11.67 0.49
N GLY A 53 -1.51 11.04 0.50
CA GLY A 53 -0.69 10.97 1.69
C GLY A 53 0.61 10.19 1.51
N LYS A 54 1.43 10.17 2.57
CA LYS A 54 2.63 9.34 2.63
C LYS A 54 2.30 7.99 3.24
N LEU A 55 2.62 6.92 2.55
CA LEU A 55 2.51 5.57 3.10
C LEU A 55 3.74 5.22 3.94
N LYS A 56 3.53 4.79 5.18
CA LYS A 56 4.59 4.16 5.98
C LYS A 56 4.57 2.65 5.75
N ILE A 57 5.68 2.10 5.28
CA ILE A 57 5.83 0.67 5.04
C ILE A 57 6.47 0.04 6.26
N ASP A 58 5.70 -0.77 7.01
CA ASP A 58 6.21 -1.46 8.20
C ASP A 58 7.09 -2.67 7.84
N LYS A 59 6.78 -3.36 6.73
CA LYS A 59 7.41 -4.64 6.36
C LYS A 59 7.23 -4.91 4.87
N ILE A 60 8.29 -5.35 4.20
CA ILE A 60 8.23 -5.88 2.82
C ILE A 60 8.66 -7.35 2.86
N LYS A 61 7.93 -8.20 2.12
CA LYS A 61 8.32 -9.58 1.82
C LYS A 61 8.49 -9.75 0.32
N LEU A 62 9.69 -10.12 -0.12
CA LEU A 62 9.99 -10.45 -1.50
C LEU A 62 10.18 -11.97 -1.60
N ASN A 63 9.35 -12.64 -2.40
CA ASN A 63 9.38 -14.11 -2.55
C ASN A 63 9.33 -14.85 -1.20
N GLY A 64 8.51 -14.35 -0.27
CA GLY A 64 8.40 -14.89 1.09
C GLY A 64 9.49 -14.47 2.07
N ILE A 65 10.58 -13.86 1.60
CA ILE A 65 11.71 -13.41 2.42
C ILE A 65 11.48 -11.95 2.86
N GLU A 66 11.59 -11.70 4.15
CA GLU A 66 11.48 -10.35 4.71
C GLU A 66 12.75 -9.53 4.42
N ILE A 67 12.57 -8.32 3.89
CA ILE A 67 13.65 -7.38 3.63
C ILE A 67 13.56 -6.18 4.57
N LYS A 68 14.72 -5.64 4.96
CA LYS A 68 14.78 -4.39 5.73
C LYS A 68 14.35 -3.22 4.85
N VAL A 69 13.52 -2.36 5.42
CA VAL A 69 12.94 -1.15 4.81
C VAL A 69 13.43 0.07 5.56
#